data_AF-A0A9D2LKT3-F1
#
_entry.id   AF-A0A9D2LKT3-F1
#
_cell.length_a   1.000
_cell.length_b   1.000
_cell.length_c   1.000
_cell.angle_alpha   90.00
_cell.angle_beta   90.00
_cell.angle_gamma   90.00
#
_symmetry.space_group_name_H-M   'P 1'
#
loop_
_entity.id
_entity.type
_entity.pdbx_description
1 polymer ?
#
loop_
_entity_poly.entity_id
_entity_poly.type
_entity_poly.pdbx_seq_one_letter_code
_entity_poly.pdbx_strand_id
1 'polypeptide(L)'
;MDSLTAGTTSSCGCSTAQKVKKMRNAAGYVGGTQISRIRNVPKASSNSSGVVGVYYDRENQKWISRLTFQGKRYYLGRYDTLEKAVAARKQAEAEYFGSFLETYYPERESSDHS
;
A
#
# COMPACT_ATOMS: atom_id res chain seq x y z
N MET A 1 -13.48 23.50 47.95
CA MET A 1 -12.29 22.65 47.73
C MET A 1 -12.76 21.42 46.97
N ASP A 2 -12.29 21.38 45.73
CA ASP A 2 -12.05 20.18 44.92
C ASP A 2 -13.25 19.46 44.29
N SER A 3 -13.67 20.06 43.16
CA SER A 3 -14.31 19.40 42.03
C SER A 3 -13.46 18.21 41.55
N LEU A 4 -14.01 16.99 41.63
CA LEU A 4 -13.46 15.84 40.92
C LEU A 4 -14.53 15.25 40.01
N THR A 5 -14.84 15.99 38.94
CA THR A 5 -15.36 15.41 37.71
C THR A 5 -14.31 14.45 37.17
N ALA A 6 -14.49 13.16 37.44
CA ALA A 6 -13.74 12.10 36.78
C ALA A 6 -14.13 12.10 35.29
N GLY A 7 -13.48 12.97 34.53
CA GLY A 7 -13.47 12.96 33.08
C GLY A 7 -12.72 11.72 32.61
N THR A 8 -13.37 10.56 32.62
CA THR A 8 -12.97 9.48 31.73
C THR A 8 -13.29 9.93 30.31
N THR A 9 -12.37 10.66 29.70
CA THR A 9 -12.21 10.68 28.26
C THR A 9 -11.82 9.27 27.83
N SER A 10 -12.80 8.36 27.82
CA SER A 10 -12.75 7.22 26.92
C SER A 10 -13.03 7.79 25.55
N SER A 11 -11.97 8.26 24.88
CA SER A 11 -12.03 8.62 23.47
C SER A 11 -12.53 7.38 22.73
N CYS A 12 -13.79 7.42 22.29
CA CYS A 12 -14.48 6.38 21.56
C CYS A 12 -13.80 6.15 20.19
N GLY A 13 -12.66 5.47 20.19
CA GLY A 13 -11.90 5.12 18.98
C GLY A 13 -11.25 3.74 19.04
N CYS A 14 -11.05 3.17 20.24
CA CYS A 14 -10.37 1.89 20.41
C CYS A 14 -11.21 0.69 19.96
N SER A 15 -12.54 0.77 19.98
CA SER A 15 -13.44 -0.33 19.57
C SER A 15 -13.46 -0.57 18.05
N THR A 16 -13.17 0.48 17.26
CA THR A 16 -13.21 0.43 15.79
C THR A 16 -11.90 -0.09 15.22
N ALA A 17 -10.76 0.26 15.82
CA ALA A 17 -9.44 -0.15 15.34
C ALA A 17 -9.26 -1.68 15.32
N GLN A 18 -9.73 -2.38 16.37
CA GLN A 18 -9.61 -3.82 16.48
C GLN A 18 -10.52 -4.56 15.48
N LYS A 19 -11.75 -4.07 15.25
CA LYS A 19 -12.64 -4.56 14.19
C LYS A 19 -12.03 -4.34 12.79
N VAL A 20 -11.50 -3.16 12.53
CA VAL A 20 -10.83 -2.83 11.25
C VAL A 20 -9.63 -3.73 10.99
N LYS A 21 -8.82 -4.03 12.02
CA LYS A 21 -7.67 -4.95 11.90
C LYS A 21 -8.12 -6.38 11.56
N LYS A 22 -9.16 -6.88 12.23
CA LYS A 22 -9.75 -8.21 11.96
C LYS A 22 -10.32 -8.31 10.54
N MET A 23 -11.04 -7.28 10.08
CA MET A 23 -11.59 -7.20 8.72
C MET A 23 -10.49 -7.11 7.65
N ARG A 24 -9.44 -6.34 7.89
CA ARG A 24 -8.28 -6.25 6.99
C ARG A 24 -7.56 -7.58 6.84
N ASN A 25 -7.33 -8.28 7.95
CA ASN A 25 -6.72 -9.62 7.90
C ASN A 25 -7.61 -10.60 7.12
N ALA A 26 -8.93 -10.61 7.36
CA ALA A 26 -9.87 -11.45 6.62
C ALA A 26 -9.92 -11.13 5.11
N ALA A 27 -9.68 -9.88 4.72
CA ALA A 27 -9.57 -9.46 3.32
C ALA A 27 -8.18 -9.71 2.68
N GLY A 28 -7.26 -10.40 3.38
CA GLY A 28 -5.94 -10.75 2.88
C GLY A 28 -4.91 -9.61 2.88
N TYR A 29 -5.05 -8.65 3.80
CA TYR A 29 -4.04 -7.61 4.01
C TYR A 29 -2.93 -8.12 4.93
N VAL A 30 -1.67 -8.02 4.48
CA VAL A 30 -0.46 -8.31 5.26
C VAL A 30 0.38 -7.04 5.32
N GLY A 31 0.77 -6.60 6.52
CA GLY A 31 1.54 -5.36 6.71
C GLY A 31 0.87 -4.09 6.17
N GLY A 32 -0.45 -4.09 5.93
CA GLY A 32 -1.17 -2.95 5.32
C GLY A 32 -1.23 -2.97 3.78
N THR A 33 -0.77 -4.05 3.14
CA THR A 33 -0.86 -4.28 1.69
C THR A 33 -1.70 -5.51 1.40
N GLN A 34 -2.58 -5.43 0.41
CA GLN A 34 -3.42 -6.57 0.02
C GLN A 34 -2.68 -7.48 -0.96
N ILE A 35 -2.39 -8.73 -0.57
CA ILE A 35 -1.59 -9.68 -1.39
C ILE A 35 -2.24 -9.93 -2.75
N SER A 36 -3.58 -10.02 -2.81
CA SER A 36 -4.31 -10.25 -4.07
C SER A 36 -4.09 -9.12 -5.09
N ARG A 37 -3.95 -7.87 -4.64
CA ARG A 37 -3.65 -6.72 -5.52
C ARG A 37 -2.22 -6.72 -6.03
N ILE A 38 -1.28 -7.29 -5.27
CA ILE A 38 0.10 -7.48 -5.74
C ILE A 38 0.12 -8.46 -6.91
N ARG A 39 -0.63 -9.57 -6.78
CA ARG A 39 -0.67 -10.63 -7.81
C ARG A 39 -1.52 -10.27 -9.02
N ASN A 40 -2.60 -9.52 -8.82
CA ASN A 40 -3.51 -9.13 -9.88
C ASN A 40 -3.88 -7.65 -9.71
N VAL A 41 -3.01 -6.77 -10.20
CA VAL A 41 -3.26 -5.32 -10.19
C VAL A 41 -4.46 -5.06 -11.10
N PRO A 42 -5.62 -4.63 -10.56
CA PRO A 42 -6.79 -4.41 -11.38
C PRO A 42 -6.51 -3.31 -12.40
N LYS A 43 -6.94 -3.53 -13.63
CA LYS A 43 -6.89 -2.50 -14.67
C LYS A 43 -7.81 -1.35 -14.23
N ALA A 44 -7.27 -0.13 -14.11
CA ALA A 44 -8.08 1.03 -13.73
C ALA A 44 -8.98 1.42 -14.90
N SER A 45 -10.20 0.87 -14.96
CA SER A 45 -11.13 1.13 -16.07
C SER A 45 -11.57 2.59 -16.17
N SER A 46 -11.45 3.37 -15.08
CA SER A 46 -11.87 4.77 -15.03
C SER A 46 -10.85 5.77 -15.54
N ASN A 47 -9.59 5.34 -15.75
CA ASN A 47 -8.49 6.26 -16.08
C ASN A 47 -7.96 5.94 -17.47
N SER A 48 -7.63 6.98 -18.24
CA SER A 48 -7.09 6.88 -19.60
C SER A 48 -5.82 6.01 -19.72
N SER A 49 -5.10 5.80 -18.61
CA SER A 49 -3.93 4.93 -18.51
C SER A 49 -4.24 3.43 -18.41
N GLY A 50 -5.44 3.06 -17.96
CA GLY A 50 -5.77 1.68 -17.61
C GLY A 50 -4.98 1.12 -16.41
N VAL A 51 -4.13 1.91 -15.75
CA VAL A 51 -3.22 1.43 -14.69
C VAL A 51 -3.46 2.19 -13.39
N VAL A 52 -3.67 1.45 -12.30
CA VAL A 52 -3.89 2.03 -10.96
C VAL A 52 -2.63 2.75 -10.49
N GLY A 53 -2.78 4.01 -10.11
CA GLY A 53 -1.67 4.84 -9.62
C GLY A 53 -0.81 5.45 -10.72
N VAL A 54 -1.20 5.32 -11.99
CA VAL A 54 -0.61 6.08 -13.10
C VAL A 54 -1.69 6.97 -13.70
N TYR A 55 -1.44 8.27 -13.79
CA TYR A 55 -2.39 9.24 -14.34
C TYR A 55 -1.66 10.36 -15.07
N TYR A 56 -2.34 10.95 -16.06
CA TYR A 56 -1.80 12.08 -16.82
C TYR A 56 -2.07 13.39 -16.09
N ASP A 57 -1.02 14.15 -15.84
CA ASP A 57 -1.07 15.49 -15.31
C ASP A 57 -1.19 16.48 -16.47
N ARG A 58 -2.36 17.13 -16.57
CA ARG A 58 -2.64 18.05 -17.69
C ARG A 58 -1.91 19.37 -17.58
N GLU A 59 -1.59 19.81 -16.36
CA GLU A 59 -0.90 21.07 -16.11
C GLU A 59 0.58 20.97 -16.51
N ASN A 60 1.24 19.88 -16.12
CA ASN A 60 2.65 19.65 -16.43
C ASN A 60 2.85 18.84 -17.71
N GLN A 61 1.77 18.40 -18.37
CA GLN A 61 1.77 17.53 -19.55
C GLN A 61 2.63 16.26 -19.37
N LYS A 62 2.60 15.68 -18.16
CA LYS A 62 3.44 14.53 -17.77
C LYS A 62 2.62 13.43 -17.11
N TRP A 63 3.05 12.20 -17.30
CA TRP A 63 2.50 11.02 -16.64
C TRP A 63 3.09 10.89 -15.24
N ILE A 64 2.25 10.98 -14.22
CA ILE A 64 2.63 10.77 -12.83
C ILE A 64 2.44 9.30 -12.47
N SER A 65 3.46 8.72 -11.85
CA SER A 65 3.42 7.38 -11.28
C SER A 65 3.54 7.44 -9.75
N ARG A 66 2.61 6.79 -9.06
CA ARG A 66 2.59 6.65 -7.60
C ARG A 66 2.30 5.21 -7.21
N LEU A 67 2.89 4.74 -6.11
CA LEU A 67 2.66 3.43 -5.50
C LEU A 67 2.13 3.58 -4.08
N THR A 68 1.04 2.90 -3.74
CA THR A 68 0.57 2.84 -2.35
C THR A 68 0.96 1.48 -1.77
N PHE A 69 1.83 1.49 -0.76
CA PHE A 69 2.35 0.29 -0.13
C PHE A 69 2.31 0.44 1.40
N GLN A 70 1.83 -0.59 2.11
CA GLN A 70 1.62 -0.59 3.57
C GLN A 70 0.79 0.61 4.09
N GLY A 71 -0.16 1.08 3.29
CA GLY A 71 -0.95 2.29 3.61
C GLY A 71 -0.18 3.61 3.47
N LYS A 72 1.09 3.60 3.07
CA LYS A 72 1.88 4.78 2.71
C LYS A 72 1.86 4.99 1.20
N ARG A 73 1.88 6.27 0.78
CA ARG A 73 1.91 6.66 -0.64
C ARG A 73 3.32 7.06 -1.00
N TYR A 74 3.90 6.38 -1.98
CA TYR A 74 5.22 6.62 -2.54
C TYR A 74 5.07 7.24 -3.92
N TYR A 75 5.74 8.36 -4.12
CA TYR A 75 5.78 9.02 -5.41
C TYR A 75 6.99 8.51 -6.19
N LEU A 76 6.74 7.90 -7.35
CA LEU A 76 7.79 7.26 -8.15
C LEU A 76 8.42 8.23 -9.15
N GLY A 77 7.63 9.19 -9.63
CA GLY A 77 8.11 10.23 -10.53
C GLY A 77 7.08 10.73 -11.54
N ARG A 78 7.55 11.65 -12.38
CA ARG A 78 6.86 12.15 -13.58
C ARG A 78 7.63 11.67 -14.80
N TYR A 79 6.90 11.26 -15.83
CA TYR A 79 7.45 10.74 -17.07
C TYR A 79 6.74 11.36 -18.26
N ASP A 80 7.41 11.43 -19.40
CA ASP A 80 6.81 12.03 -20.59
C ASP A 80 5.84 11.06 -21.30
N THR A 81 5.96 9.75 -21.05
CA THR A 81 5.11 8.72 -21.66
C THR A 81 4.44 7.82 -20.61
N LEU A 82 3.25 7.32 -20.98
CA LEU A 82 2.49 6.36 -20.16
C LEU A 82 3.33 5.11 -19.87
N GLU A 83 4.01 4.59 -20.89
CA GLU A 83 4.82 3.37 -20.79
C GLU A 83 5.93 3.51 -19.75
N LYS A 84 6.63 4.65 -19.72
CA LYS A 84 7.67 4.94 -18.72
C LYS A 84 7.08 5.00 -17.31
N ALA A 85 5.92 5.64 -17.14
CA ALA A 85 5.24 5.70 -15.85
C ALA A 85 4.75 4.33 -15.35
N VAL A 86 4.27 3.48 -16.27
CA VAL A 86 3.87 2.09 -15.98
C VAL A 86 5.09 1.22 -15.67
N ALA A 87 6.19 1.36 -16.42
CA ALA A 87 7.43 0.64 -16.16
C ALA A 87 7.99 0.98 -14.77
N ALA A 88 8.05 2.27 -14.43
CA ALA A 88 8.46 2.71 -13.10
C ALA A 88 7.55 2.16 -11.99
N ARG A 89 6.24 2.08 -12.24
CA ARG A 89 5.30 1.46 -11.30
C ARG A 89 5.62 -0.02 -11.08
N LYS A 90 5.83 -0.79 -12.15
CA LYS A 90 6.17 -2.21 -12.08
C LYS A 90 7.53 -2.44 -11.40
N GLN A 91 8.51 -1.61 -11.70
CA GLN A 91 9.83 -1.68 -11.07
C GLN A 91 9.73 -1.44 -9.56
N ALA A 92 9.03 -0.38 -9.15
CA ALA A 92 8.78 -0.12 -7.74
C ALA A 92 8.01 -1.28 -7.08
N GLU A 93 7.01 -1.85 -7.75
CA GLU A 93 6.32 -3.03 -7.24
C GLU A 93 7.28 -4.20 -7.01
N ALA A 94 8.20 -4.48 -7.92
CA ALA A 94 9.22 -5.51 -7.73
C ALA A 94 10.16 -5.19 -6.55
N GLU A 95 10.63 -3.95 -6.43
CA GLU A 95 11.54 -3.53 -5.36
C GLU A 95 10.84 -3.55 -3.98
N TYR A 96 9.68 -2.91 -3.85
CA TYR A 96 8.95 -2.81 -2.58
C TYR A 96 8.32 -4.14 -2.18
N PHE A 97 7.67 -4.86 -3.11
CA PHE A 97 7.05 -6.14 -2.78
C PHE A 97 8.09 -7.24 -2.60
N GLY A 98 9.17 -7.26 -3.40
CA GLY A 98 10.27 -8.21 -3.23
C GLY A 98 10.92 -8.07 -1.87
N SER A 99 11.37 -6.86 -1.51
CA SER A 99 11.95 -6.57 -0.19
C SER A 99 10.97 -6.91 0.95
N PHE A 100 9.69 -6.66 0.74
CA PHE A 100 8.67 -6.96 1.75
C PHE A 100 8.41 -8.44 1.97
N LEU A 101 8.32 -9.22 0.88
CA LEU A 101 8.12 -10.65 0.96
C LEU A 101 9.32 -11.31 1.65
N GLU A 102 10.55 -10.90 1.32
CA GLU A 102 11.76 -11.38 1.99
C GLU A 102 11.76 -11.06 3.50
N THR A 103 11.29 -9.88 3.89
CA THR A 103 11.23 -9.48 5.31
C THR A 103 10.14 -10.22 6.10
N TYR A 104 8.96 -10.48 5.50
CA TYR A 104 7.78 -11.03 6.21
C TYR A 104 7.64 -12.55 6.10
N TYR A 105 8.09 -13.12 4.99
CA TYR A 105 8.19 -14.54 4.73
C TYR A 105 9.66 -14.82 4.41
N PRO A 106 10.57 -14.72 5.39
CA PRO A 106 11.86 -15.35 5.22
C PRO A 106 11.53 -16.82 5.01
N GLU A 107 11.66 -17.28 3.76
CA GLU A 107 11.65 -18.69 3.47
C GLU A 107 12.72 -19.24 4.40
N ARG A 108 12.29 -20.02 5.39
CA ARG A 108 13.19 -21.01 5.94
C ARG A 108 13.41 -21.98 4.79
N GLU A 109 14.30 -21.65 3.87
CA GLU A 109 15.15 -22.69 3.34
C GLU A 109 15.84 -23.29 4.56
N SER A 110 15.36 -24.49 4.90
CA SER A 110 16.06 -25.63 5.49
C SER A 110 17.45 -25.32 6.04
N SER A 111 17.68 -25.59 7.33
CA SER A 111 18.22 -26.88 7.76
C SER A 111 19.57 -27.18 7.12
N ASP A 112 20.58 -27.29 7.97
CA ASP A 112 21.95 -27.70 7.69
C ASP A 112 22.91 -26.59 7.24
N HIS A 113 23.56 -25.96 8.22
CA HIS A 113 24.99 -25.67 8.10
C HIS A 113 25.63 -26.28 9.36
N SER A 114 26.11 -27.51 9.17
CA SER A 114 27.10 -28.32 9.92
C SER A 114 27.51 -27.89 11.31
#